data_AF-A0A067P406-F1
#
_entry.id   AF-A0A067P406-F1
#
_cell.length_a   1.000
_cell.length_b   1.000
_cell.length_c   1.000
_cell.angle_alpha   90.00
_cell.angle_beta   90.00
_cell.angle_gamma   90.00
#
_symmetry.space_group_name_H-M   'P 1'
#
loop_
_entity.id
_entity.type
_entity.pdbx_description
1 polymer ?
#
loop_
_entity_poly.entity_id
_entity_poly.type
_entity_poly.pdbx_seq_one_letter_code
_entity_poly.pdbx_strand_id
1 'polypeptide(L)'
;MSGFSEPVFVSYLQLSRMGQLSATLAALYDHAISIDEELELIWGRPGHTAKMFYFLTRYCGNTVVVRKSQLHLQTWATAVPAWVVQMILQFRLYAMYNRSRRILFFMASCFLIELAAAMSFALYEDVEVIAVRMDNLTGCLVIKSPKFAYGTWASILAFEGVLFFLALYKMVLHLSRLQTHWTRDNVTDVLLRDNMFYFLVIFITYCMTIVSWFTLPPILMQILGSYTITVTCTLGSRLILNIRRASYHHQECVDTKEIEYQLHVLPGDQDESTSQPDIPSSSQAEGSGVRQVEAGTSGTTG
;
A
#
# COMPACT_ATOMS: atom_id res chain seq x y z
N MET A 1 -6.25 -2.76 -43.39
CA MET A 1 -7.72 -2.74 -43.24
C MET A 1 -8.30 -1.78 -44.27
N SER A 2 -9.08 -2.29 -45.24
CA SER A 2 -9.98 -1.52 -46.09
C SER A 2 -11.33 -1.39 -45.36
N GLY A 3 -11.63 -0.24 -44.76
CA GLY A 3 -12.95 -0.04 -44.16
C GLY A 3 -13.11 1.06 -43.09
N PHE A 4 -12.05 1.66 -42.56
CA PHE A 4 -12.21 2.88 -41.75
C PHE A 4 -12.19 4.11 -42.68
N SER A 5 -13.27 4.88 -42.69
CA SER A 5 -13.24 6.21 -43.27
C SER A 5 -12.26 7.08 -42.47
N GLU A 6 -11.38 7.81 -43.15
CA GLU A 6 -10.39 8.70 -42.54
C GLU A 6 -10.94 9.59 -41.39
N PRO A 7 -12.14 10.22 -41.49
CA PRO A 7 -12.66 11.04 -40.39
C PRO A 7 -12.99 10.24 -39.12
N VAL A 8 -13.44 9.00 -39.27
CA VAL A 8 -13.75 8.12 -38.13
C VAL A 8 -12.45 7.73 -37.43
N PHE A 9 -11.41 7.42 -38.19
CA PHE A 9 -10.08 7.10 -37.65
C PHE A 9 -9.45 8.27 -36.89
N VAL A 10 -9.54 9.50 -37.42
CA VAL A 10 -9.08 10.72 -36.74
C VAL A 10 -9.85 10.95 -35.43
N SER A 11 -11.16 10.71 -35.42
CA SER A 11 -11.99 10.84 -34.22
C SER A 11 -11.56 9.86 -33.11
N TYR A 12 -11.26 8.60 -33.45
CA TYR A 12 -10.74 7.63 -32.48
C TYR A 12 -9.37 8.01 -31.92
N LEU A 13 -8.49 8.59 -32.73
CA LEU A 13 -7.19 9.08 -32.29
C LEU A 13 -7.31 10.26 -31.32
N GLN A 14 -8.23 11.20 -31.60
CA GLN A 14 -8.53 12.31 -30.70
C GLN A 14 -9.12 11.79 -29.37
N LEU A 15 -10.06 10.86 -29.43
CA LEU A 15 -10.67 10.23 -28.25
C LEU A 15 -9.62 9.53 -27.39
N SER A 16 -8.67 8.81 -28.01
CA SER A 16 -7.58 8.15 -27.29
C SER A 16 -6.67 9.13 -26.55
N ARG A 17 -6.29 10.24 -27.21
CA ARG A 17 -5.48 11.30 -26.58
C ARG A 17 -6.22 11.96 -25.42
N MET A 18 -7.50 12.29 -25.61
CA MET A 18 -8.31 12.89 -24.54
C MET A 18 -8.46 11.92 -23.36
N GLY A 19 -8.66 10.63 -23.63
CA GLY A 19 -8.74 9.59 -22.59
C GLY A 19 -7.44 9.41 -21.80
N GLN A 20 -6.28 9.49 -22.46
CA GLN A 20 -4.98 9.46 -21.79
C GLN A 20 -4.76 10.71 -20.94
N LEU A 21 -5.14 11.89 -21.46
CA LEU A 21 -5.05 13.15 -20.70
C LEU A 21 -5.94 13.13 -19.47
N SER A 22 -7.19 12.65 -19.57
CA SER A 22 -8.08 12.56 -18.42
C SER A 22 -7.61 11.55 -17.37
N ALA A 23 -7.08 10.39 -17.79
CA ALA A 23 -6.49 9.42 -16.87
C ALA A 23 -5.30 10.03 -16.11
N THR A 24 -4.48 10.84 -16.80
CA THR A 24 -3.36 11.56 -16.20
C THR A 24 -3.84 12.62 -15.21
N LEU A 25 -4.82 13.42 -15.61
CA LEU A 25 -5.38 14.45 -14.74
C LEU A 25 -6.01 13.84 -13.49
N ALA A 26 -6.69 12.70 -13.61
CA ALA A 26 -7.21 11.97 -12.47
C ALA A 26 -6.10 11.49 -11.52
N ALA A 27 -4.99 10.96 -12.08
CA ALA A 27 -3.83 10.56 -11.28
C ALA A 27 -3.16 11.75 -10.58
N LEU A 28 -3.03 12.89 -11.26
CA LEU A 28 -2.49 14.13 -10.69
C LEU A 28 -3.42 14.74 -9.62
N TYR A 29 -4.74 14.63 -9.82
CA TYR A 29 -5.72 15.08 -8.85
C TYR A 29 -5.68 14.23 -7.58
N ASP A 30 -5.59 12.91 -7.72
CA ASP A 30 -5.34 12.02 -6.58
C ASP A 30 -4.01 12.35 -5.89
N HIS A 31 -2.99 12.75 -6.66
CA HIS A 31 -1.73 13.20 -6.11
C HIS A 31 -1.86 14.42 -5.22
N ALA A 32 -2.57 15.44 -5.71
CA ALA A 32 -2.77 16.68 -4.97
C ALA A 32 -3.54 16.46 -3.66
N ILE A 33 -4.56 15.58 -3.66
CA ILE A 33 -5.38 15.35 -2.46
C ILE A 33 -4.65 14.56 -1.38
N SER A 34 -3.80 13.61 -1.75
CA SER A 34 -3.18 12.73 -0.76
C SER A 34 -1.76 13.17 -0.38
N ILE A 35 -1.31 14.36 -0.79
CA ILE A 35 0.06 14.82 -0.55
C ILE A 35 0.30 15.16 0.93
N ASP A 36 -0.70 15.71 1.61
CA ASP A 36 -0.62 16.04 3.04
C ASP A 36 -0.40 14.78 3.86
N GLU A 37 -1.22 13.75 3.58
CA GLU A 37 -1.10 12.43 4.19
C GLU A 37 0.21 11.73 3.81
N GLU A 38 0.70 11.90 2.57
CA GLU A 38 1.96 11.32 2.10
C GLU A 38 3.16 11.87 2.88
N LEU A 39 3.21 13.19 3.05
CA LEU A 39 4.31 13.85 3.77
C LEU A 39 4.35 13.42 5.23
N GLU A 40 3.18 13.31 5.88
CA GLU A 40 3.09 12.93 7.29
C GLU A 40 3.37 11.43 7.53
N LEU A 41 2.70 10.54 6.79
CA LEU A 41 2.71 9.10 7.05
C LEU A 41 3.91 8.37 6.43
N ILE A 42 4.44 8.87 5.31
CA ILE A 42 5.52 8.22 4.57
C ILE A 42 6.84 8.95 4.79
N TRP A 43 6.91 10.24 4.49
CA TRP A 43 8.19 10.97 4.49
C TRP A 43 8.63 11.39 5.89
N GLY A 44 7.71 11.80 6.76
CA GLY A 44 7.98 12.25 8.13
C GLY A 44 8.41 11.16 9.10
N ARG A 45 8.32 9.87 8.73
CA ARG A 45 8.56 8.75 9.66
C ARG A 45 9.73 7.84 9.22
N PRO A 46 10.42 7.17 10.16
CA PRO A 46 11.49 6.24 9.84
C PRO A 46 10.95 4.96 9.17
N GLY A 47 11.68 4.44 8.19
CA GLY A 47 11.35 3.20 7.47
C GLY A 47 11.57 3.30 5.96
N HIS A 48 12.59 2.60 5.46
CA HIS A 48 13.01 2.66 4.05
C HIS A 48 12.12 1.82 3.10
N THR A 49 11.57 0.70 3.58
CA THR A 49 10.84 -0.26 2.73
C THR A 49 9.54 0.31 2.16
N ALA A 50 8.70 0.93 2.99
CA ALA A 50 7.45 1.52 2.52
C ALA A 50 7.69 2.78 1.66
N LYS A 51 8.74 3.55 1.97
CA LYS A 51 9.17 4.69 1.14
C LYS A 51 9.56 4.22 -0.25
N MET A 52 10.32 3.13 -0.34
CA MET A 52 10.74 2.54 -1.62
C MET A 52 9.54 2.02 -2.43
N PHE A 53 8.65 1.22 -1.82
CA PHE A 53 7.47 0.72 -2.50
C PHE A 53 6.55 1.85 -2.96
N TYR A 54 6.31 2.85 -2.10
CA TYR A 54 5.50 4.00 -2.47
C TYR A 54 6.15 4.81 -3.60
N PHE A 55 7.46 5.03 -3.55
CA PHE A 55 8.18 5.74 -4.61
C PHE A 55 8.07 5.00 -5.95
N LEU A 56 8.25 3.68 -5.95
CA LEU A 56 8.12 2.81 -7.12
C LEU A 56 6.70 2.79 -7.69
N THR A 57 5.67 2.69 -6.85
CA THR A 57 4.28 2.68 -7.34
C THR A 57 3.85 4.05 -7.86
N ARG A 58 4.23 5.12 -7.16
CA ARG A 58 3.70 6.48 -7.36
C ARG A 58 4.50 7.26 -8.40
N TYR A 59 5.82 7.33 -8.26
CA TYR A 59 6.66 8.19 -9.10
C TYR A 59 7.09 7.50 -10.39
N CYS A 60 7.36 6.19 -10.39
CA CYS A 60 7.63 5.48 -11.65
C CYS A 60 6.39 5.41 -12.54
N GLY A 61 5.19 5.20 -11.97
CA GLY A 61 3.94 5.18 -12.74
C GLY A 61 3.57 6.53 -13.35
N ASN A 62 3.74 7.64 -12.62
CA ASN A 62 3.41 8.98 -13.10
C ASN A 62 4.45 9.57 -14.07
N THR A 63 5.72 9.14 -13.99
CA THR A 63 6.78 9.59 -14.92
C THR A 63 6.52 9.14 -16.36
N VAL A 64 5.69 8.10 -16.56
CA VAL A 64 5.30 7.55 -17.87
C VAL A 64 4.54 8.55 -18.73
N VAL A 65 3.75 9.44 -18.13
CA VAL A 65 2.89 10.35 -18.92
C VAL A 65 3.67 11.57 -19.42
N VAL A 66 4.68 12.02 -18.68
CA VAL A 66 5.38 13.27 -18.98
C VAL A 66 6.44 13.11 -20.09
N ARG A 67 6.96 11.89 -20.31
CA ARG A 67 8.04 11.64 -21.29
C ARG A 67 7.58 10.76 -22.47
N LYS A 68 7.41 11.36 -23.64
CA LYS A 68 7.34 10.66 -24.93
C LYS A 68 8.71 10.06 -25.28
N SER A 69 9.11 8.93 -24.70
CA SER A 69 10.34 8.25 -25.13
C SER A 69 10.21 6.73 -25.07
N GLN A 70 10.68 6.07 -26.13
CA GLN A 70 10.96 4.63 -26.29
C GLN A 70 9.89 3.68 -25.74
N LEU A 71 9.19 2.98 -26.64
CA LEU A 71 8.11 2.03 -26.35
C LEU A 71 8.47 1.02 -25.24
N HIS A 72 9.73 0.56 -25.20
CA HIS A 72 10.20 -0.34 -24.15
C HIS A 72 10.22 0.30 -22.75
N LEU A 73 10.68 1.54 -22.64
CA LEU A 73 10.70 2.26 -21.36
C LEU A 73 9.27 2.49 -20.84
N GLN A 74 8.32 2.72 -21.76
CA GLN A 74 6.91 2.86 -21.44
C GLN A 74 6.30 1.55 -20.90
N THR A 75 6.60 0.39 -21.49
CA THR A 75 6.10 -0.91 -21.02
C THR A 75 6.59 -1.23 -19.60
N TRP A 76 7.90 -1.13 -19.35
CA TRP A 76 8.47 -1.42 -18.03
C TRP A 76 7.96 -0.46 -16.96
N ALA A 77 7.82 0.82 -17.30
CA ALA A 77 7.35 1.83 -16.36
C ALA A 77 5.86 1.70 -16.01
N THR A 78 5.07 0.97 -16.80
CA THR A 78 3.69 0.57 -16.44
C THR A 78 3.60 -0.79 -15.73
N ALA A 79 4.47 -1.75 -16.09
CA ALA A 79 4.45 -3.09 -15.51
C ALA A 79 4.96 -3.10 -14.06
N VAL A 80 6.02 -2.34 -13.77
CA VAL A 80 6.62 -2.28 -12.43
C VAL A 80 5.63 -1.81 -11.37
N PRO A 81 4.90 -0.68 -11.53
CA PRO A 81 3.88 -0.26 -10.57
C PRO A 81 2.78 -1.33 -10.36
N ALA A 82 2.32 -1.99 -11.42
CA ALA A 82 1.31 -3.04 -11.31
C ALA A 82 1.81 -4.23 -10.47
N TRP A 83 3.03 -4.72 -10.73
CA TRP A 83 3.64 -5.78 -9.93
C TRP A 83 3.85 -5.38 -8.47
N VAL A 84 4.23 -4.12 -8.22
CA VAL A 84 4.35 -3.63 -6.84
C VAL A 84 3.00 -3.66 -6.13
N VAL A 85 1.91 -3.23 -6.77
CA VAL A 85 0.56 -3.31 -6.19
C VAL A 85 0.16 -4.76 -5.92
N GLN A 86 0.41 -5.67 -6.85
CA GLN A 86 0.17 -7.12 -6.64
C GLN A 86 0.93 -7.66 -5.43
N MET A 87 2.21 -7.31 -5.27
CA MET A 87 3.01 -7.71 -4.10
C MET A 87 2.42 -7.15 -2.80
N ILE A 88 1.95 -5.90 -2.79
CA ILE A 88 1.30 -5.30 -1.62
C ILE A 88 0.02 -6.05 -1.25
N LEU A 89 -0.80 -6.41 -2.24
CA LEU A 89 -2.02 -7.21 -2.04
C LEU A 89 -1.70 -8.60 -1.46
N GLN A 90 -0.62 -9.24 -1.92
CA GLN A 90 -0.15 -10.51 -1.35
C GLN A 90 0.29 -10.37 0.10
N PHE A 91 1.09 -9.34 0.44
CA PHE A 91 1.52 -9.08 1.82
C PHE A 91 0.32 -8.85 2.74
N ARG A 92 -0.69 -8.14 2.25
CA ARG A 92 -1.93 -7.90 2.98
C ARG A 92 -2.72 -9.19 3.22
N LEU A 93 -2.87 -10.02 2.19
CA LEU A 93 -3.51 -11.33 2.31
C LEU A 93 -2.75 -12.22 3.29
N TYR A 94 -1.42 -12.19 3.26
CA TYR A 94 -0.57 -12.89 4.22
C TYR A 94 -0.81 -12.44 5.66
N ALA A 95 -0.94 -11.13 5.89
CA ALA A 95 -1.30 -10.59 7.21
C ALA A 95 -2.70 -11.05 7.65
N MET A 96 -3.68 -11.04 6.75
CA MET A 96 -5.06 -11.50 7.00
C MET A 96 -5.13 -12.99 7.40
N TYR A 97 -4.23 -13.81 6.86
CA TYR A 97 -4.11 -15.23 7.18
C TYR A 97 -3.15 -15.52 8.34
N ASN A 98 -3.07 -14.58 9.29
CA ASN A 98 -2.28 -14.72 10.52
C ASN A 98 -0.82 -15.13 10.26
N ARG A 99 -0.21 -14.54 9.21
CA ARG A 99 1.19 -14.79 8.82
C ARG A 99 1.51 -16.27 8.51
N SER A 100 0.54 -17.04 8.04
CA SER A 100 0.75 -18.44 7.63
C SER A 100 1.68 -18.55 6.43
N ARG A 101 2.87 -19.13 6.63
CA ARG A 101 3.88 -19.31 5.56
C ARG A 101 3.39 -20.17 4.40
N ARG A 102 2.46 -21.10 4.65
CA ARG A 102 1.90 -21.97 3.59
C ARG A 102 1.20 -21.16 2.50
N ILE A 103 0.44 -20.14 2.90
CA ILE A 103 -0.29 -19.29 1.96
C ILE A 103 0.67 -18.36 1.25
N LEU A 104 1.70 -17.86 1.93
CA LEU A 104 2.75 -17.08 1.28
C LEU A 104 3.43 -17.86 0.16
N PHE A 105 3.84 -19.10 0.40
CA PHE A 105 4.47 -19.94 -0.63
C PHE A 105 3.50 -20.24 -1.79
N PHE A 106 2.23 -20.51 -1.49
CA PHE A 106 1.21 -20.70 -2.53
C PHE A 106 1.07 -19.44 -3.40
N MET A 107 0.85 -18.27 -2.80
CA MET A 107 0.67 -17.03 -3.54
C MET A 107 1.92 -16.63 -4.34
N ALA A 108 3.11 -16.79 -3.75
CA ALA A 108 4.37 -16.53 -4.43
C ALA A 108 4.58 -17.48 -5.61
N SER A 109 4.21 -18.76 -5.48
CA SER A 109 4.30 -19.72 -6.59
C SER A 109 3.36 -19.35 -7.74
N CYS A 110 2.12 -18.94 -7.43
CA CYS A 110 1.16 -18.47 -8.43
C CYS A 110 1.66 -17.20 -9.15
N PHE A 111 2.27 -16.27 -8.40
CA PHE A 111 2.85 -15.05 -8.96
C PHE A 111 4.05 -15.34 -9.90
N LEU A 112 4.91 -16.29 -9.54
CA LEU A 112 6.01 -16.71 -10.43
C LEU A 112 5.49 -17.36 -11.73
N ILE A 113 4.41 -18.14 -11.64
CA ILE A 113 3.74 -18.73 -12.80
C ILE A 113 3.11 -17.64 -13.68
N GLU A 114 2.45 -16.65 -13.09
CA GLU A 114 1.91 -15.49 -13.80
C GLU A 114 3.03 -14.72 -14.51
N LEU A 115 4.14 -14.44 -13.83
CA LEU A 115 5.27 -13.73 -14.42
C LEU A 115 5.87 -14.51 -15.59
N ALA A 116 6.05 -15.82 -15.44
CA ALA A 116 6.53 -16.68 -16.52
C ALA A 116 5.56 -16.70 -17.71
N ALA A 117 4.25 -16.76 -17.46
CA ALA A 117 3.23 -16.71 -18.50
C ALA A 117 3.23 -15.36 -19.22
N ALA A 118 3.24 -14.25 -18.48
CA ALA A 118 3.28 -12.89 -19.03
C ALA A 118 4.53 -12.66 -19.89
N MET A 119 5.70 -13.08 -19.40
CA MET A 119 6.95 -13.00 -20.16
C MET A 119 6.94 -13.89 -21.41
N SER A 120 6.35 -15.09 -21.31
CA SER A 120 6.21 -15.98 -22.48
C SER A 120 5.32 -15.33 -23.54
N PHE A 121 4.14 -14.83 -23.16
CA PHE A 121 3.25 -14.13 -24.09
C PHE A 121 3.90 -12.87 -24.70
N ALA A 122 4.70 -12.13 -23.93
CA ALA A 122 5.44 -10.98 -24.42
C ALA A 122 6.55 -11.34 -25.43
N LEU A 123 7.16 -12.52 -25.32
CA LEU A 123 8.19 -13.01 -26.26
C LEU A 123 7.60 -13.61 -27.54
N TYR A 124 6.38 -14.14 -27.49
CA TYR A 124 5.63 -14.66 -28.65
C TYR A 124 4.87 -13.58 -29.42
N GLU A 125 4.85 -12.36 -28.90
CA GLU A 125 4.20 -11.20 -29.52
C GLU A 125 5.09 -10.63 -30.65
N ASP A 126 4.96 -11.16 -31.87
CA ASP A 126 5.45 -10.48 -33.09
C ASP A 126 4.59 -9.21 -33.32
N VAL A 127 4.89 -8.14 -32.59
CA VAL A 127 4.17 -6.87 -32.70
C VAL A 127 4.72 -6.07 -33.88
N GLU A 128 4.02 -6.09 -35.02
CA GLU A 128 4.24 -5.12 -36.10
C GLU A 128 3.68 -3.75 -35.67
N VAL A 129 4.55 -2.89 -35.13
CA VAL A 129 4.23 -1.49 -34.82
C VAL A 129 4.46 -0.63 -36.07
N ILE A 130 3.42 0.06 -36.54
CA ILE A 130 3.56 1.03 -37.64
C ILE A 130 3.42 2.43 -37.06
N ALA A 131 4.47 3.23 -37.17
CA ALA A 131 4.42 4.64 -36.80
C ALA A 131 3.65 5.41 -37.89
N VAL A 132 2.41 5.82 -37.60
CA VAL A 132 1.65 6.68 -38.51
C VAL A 132 2.01 8.13 -38.20
N ARG A 133 2.67 8.79 -39.16
CA ARG A 133 2.91 10.24 -39.16
C ARG A 133 1.86 10.89 -40.05
N MET A 134 0.94 11.64 -39.45
CA MET A 134 0.12 12.63 -40.15
C MET A 134 0.58 14.04 -39.73
N ASP A 135 0.41 15.04 -40.59
CA ASP A 135 1.08 16.36 -40.58
C ASP A 135 1.09 17.13 -39.23
N ASN A 136 0.18 16.83 -38.29
CA ASN A 136 0.20 17.35 -36.91
C ASN A 136 -0.05 16.26 -35.82
N LEU A 137 -0.07 14.98 -36.20
CA LEU A 137 -0.41 13.85 -35.34
C LEU A 137 0.66 12.74 -35.47
N THR A 138 1.69 12.80 -34.63
CA THR A 138 2.62 11.67 -34.47
C THR A 138 2.08 10.72 -33.41
N GLY A 139 1.78 9.47 -33.79
CA GLY A 139 1.37 8.41 -32.88
C GLY A 139 1.94 7.07 -33.33
N CYS A 140 2.45 6.28 -32.38
CA CYS A 140 2.76 4.87 -32.64
C CYS A 140 1.45 4.09 -32.53
N LEU A 141 1.02 3.46 -33.64
CA LEU A 141 -0.18 2.65 -33.64
C LEU A 141 0.22 1.17 -33.79
N VAL A 142 -0.26 0.34 -32.87
CA VAL A 142 -0.13 -1.11 -32.96
C VAL A 142 -1.25 -1.59 -33.88
N ILE A 143 -0.93 -1.90 -35.14
CA ILE A 143 -1.93 -2.20 -36.18
C ILE A 143 -2.20 -3.71 -36.29
N LYS A 144 -1.26 -4.55 -35.84
CA LYS A 144 -1.48 -5.98 -35.62
C LYS A 144 -1.17 -6.34 -34.18
N SER A 145 -2.22 -6.62 -33.41
CA SER A 145 -2.12 -7.41 -32.20
C SER A 145 -2.26 -8.89 -32.58
N PRO A 146 -1.30 -9.77 -32.27
CA PRO A 146 -1.48 -11.20 -32.50
C PRO A 146 -2.71 -11.71 -31.74
N LYS A 147 -3.34 -12.76 -32.25
CA LYS A 147 -4.59 -13.32 -31.69
C LYS A 147 -4.49 -13.71 -30.21
N PHE A 148 -3.27 -13.85 -29.67
CA PHE A 148 -2.98 -14.21 -28.29
C PHE A 148 -2.59 -13.03 -27.38
N ALA A 149 -2.68 -11.78 -27.86
CA ALA A 149 -2.31 -10.59 -27.08
C ALA A 149 -3.13 -10.38 -25.79
N TYR A 150 -4.35 -10.94 -25.72
CA TYR A 150 -5.16 -10.92 -24.50
C TYR A 150 -4.62 -11.87 -23.41
N GLY A 151 -3.70 -12.79 -23.75
CA GLY A 151 -3.15 -13.80 -22.85
C GLY A 151 -2.47 -13.21 -21.61
N THR A 152 -1.69 -12.14 -21.79
CA THR A 152 -1.00 -11.42 -20.71
C THR A 152 -2.00 -10.82 -19.71
N TRP A 153 -3.08 -10.20 -20.21
CA TRP A 153 -4.12 -9.66 -19.35
C TRP A 153 -4.95 -10.76 -18.68
N ALA A 154 -5.14 -11.89 -19.36
CA ALA A 154 -5.89 -13.02 -18.84
C ALA A 154 -5.12 -13.72 -17.70
N SER A 155 -3.79 -13.84 -17.79
CA SER A 155 -2.97 -14.35 -16.69
C SER A 155 -3.02 -13.44 -15.47
N ILE A 156 -2.97 -12.12 -15.67
CA ILE A 156 -3.12 -11.14 -14.60
C ILE A 156 -4.49 -11.27 -13.93
N LEU A 157 -5.57 -11.33 -14.72
CA LEU A 157 -6.93 -11.51 -14.21
C LEU A 157 -7.07 -12.83 -13.42
N ALA A 158 -6.46 -13.91 -13.90
CA ALA A 158 -6.50 -15.20 -13.20
C ALA A 158 -5.85 -15.08 -11.82
N PHE A 159 -4.71 -14.42 -11.71
CA PHE A 159 -4.02 -14.21 -10.43
C PHE A 159 -4.79 -13.28 -9.49
N GLU A 160 -5.31 -12.16 -10.01
CA GLU A 160 -6.19 -11.25 -9.25
C GLU A 160 -7.46 -11.96 -8.76
N GLY A 161 -8.01 -12.88 -9.57
CA GLY A 161 -9.10 -13.77 -9.17
C GLY A 161 -8.72 -14.63 -7.98
N VAL A 162 -7.55 -15.30 -8.02
CA VAL A 162 -7.05 -16.11 -6.89
C VAL A 162 -6.93 -15.25 -5.63
N LEU A 163 -6.31 -14.06 -5.71
CA LEU A 163 -6.22 -13.11 -4.60
C LEU A 163 -7.60 -12.76 -4.02
N PHE A 164 -8.53 -12.38 -4.89
CA PHE A 164 -9.89 -11.99 -4.52
C PHE A 164 -10.66 -13.13 -3.85
N PHE A 165 -10.64 -14.35 -4.41
CA PHE A 165 -11.36 -15.49 -3.85
C PHE A 165 -10.78 -15.94 -2.50
N LEU A 166 -9.46 -15.89 -2.30
CA LEU A 166 -8.87 -16.17 -1.00
C LEU A 166 -9.28 -15.10 0.03
N ALA A 167 -9.25 -13.83 -0.34
CA ALA A 167 -9.70 -12.74 0.54
C ALA A 167 -11.17 -12.90 0.91
N LEU A 168 -12.03 -13.19 -0.07
CA LEU A 168 -13.47 -13.42 0.11
C LEU A 168 -13.73 -14.64 0.99
N TYR A 169 -13.05 -15.77 0.75
CA TYR A 169 -13.19 -16.98 1.55
C TYR A 169 -12.87 -16.70 3.03
N LYS A 170 -11.78 -15.97 3.28
CA LYS A 170 -11.39 -15.61 4.65
C LYS A 170 -12.39 -14.67 5.31
N MET A 171 -12.91 -13.69 4.56
CA MET A 171 -13.97 -12.80 5.05
C MET A 171 -15.23 -13.58 5.40
N VAL A 172 -15.73 -14.42 4.49
CA VAL A 172 -16.94 -15.23 4.73
C VAL A 172 -16.75 -16.14 5.94
N LEU A 173 -15.60 -16.81 6.04
CA LEU A 173 -15.28 -17.64 7.21
C LEU A 173 -15.27 -16.84 8.52
N HIS A 174 -14.79 -15.59 8.49
CA HIS A 174 -14.81 -14.70 9.66
C HIS A 174 -16.25 -14.31 10.02
N LEU A 175 -17.04 -13.86 9.06
CA LEU A 175 -18.45 -13.49 9.25
C LEU A 175 -19.29 -14.67 9.75
N SER A 176 -19.12 -15.87 9.19
CA SER A 176 -19.84 -17.07 9.61
C SER A 176 -19.51 -17.49 11.04
N ARG A 177 -18.29 -17.22 11.53
CA ARG A 177 -17.90 -17.48 12.93
C ARG A 177 -18.42 -16.40 13.89
N LEU A 178 -18.51 -15.16 13.43
CA LEU A 178 -19.07 -14.04 14.21
C LEU A 178 -20.59 -14.16 14.41
N GLN A 179 -21.29 -14.86 13.51
CA GLN A 179 -22.74 -15.10 13.65
C GLN A 179 -23.10 -15.86 14.94
N THR A 180 -22.14 -16.57 15.55
CA THR A 180 -22.32 -17.28 16.83
C THR A 180 -21.99 -16.42 18.06
N HIS A 181 -21.30 -15.28 17.91
CA HIS A 181 -20.89 -14.41 19.01
C HIS A 181 -20.96 -12.95 18.56
N TRP A 182 -22.19 -12.44 18.42
CA TRP A 182 -22.47 -11.05 18.05
C TRP A 182 -22.11 -10.13 19.21
N THR A 183 -20.82 -9.84 19.35
CA THR A 183 -20.32 -8.87 20.32
C THR A 183 -19.35 -7.92 19.62
N ARG A 184 -19.89 -6.74 19.32
CA ARG A 184 -19.28 -5.40 19.30
C ARG A 184 -17.92 -5.23 18.60
N ASP A 185 -17.98 -4.57 17.44
CA ASP A 185 -16.97 -3.64 16.91
C ASP A 185 -15.50 -3.96 17.20
N ASN A 186 -15.04 -5.08 16.66
CA ASN A 186 -13.60 -5.24 16.49
C ASN A 186 -13.16 -4.37 15.30
N VAL A 187 -12.28 -3.41 15.58
CA VAL A 187 -11.56 -2.59 14.58
C VAL A 187 -11.01 -3.44 13.42
N THR A 188 -10.69 -4.71 13.68
CA THR A 188 -10.28 -5.69 12.67
C THR A 188 -11.36 -6.00 11.63
N ASP A 189 -12.65 -6.01 11.96
CA ASP A 189 -13.73 -6.32 11.01
C ASP A 189 -14.01 -5.14 10.05
N VAL A 190 -13.96 -3.91 10.55
CA VAL A 190 -14.04 -2.69 9.72
C VAL A 190 -12.83 -2.60 8.79
N LEU A 191 -11.63 -2.86 9.33
CA LEU A 191 -10.42 -2.95 8.52
C LEU A 191 -10.61 -4.03 7.45
N LEU A 192 -10.95 -5.27 7.79
CA LEU A 192 -11.14 -6.36 6.82
C LEU A 192 -12.16 -6.03 5.72
N ARG A 193 -13.24 -5.32 6.06
CA ARG A 193 -14.26 -4.89 5.10
C ARG A 193 -13.73 -3.86 4.11
N ASP A 194 -13.07 -2.83 4.61
CA ASP A 194 -12.41 -1.83 3.78
C ASP A 194 -11.34 -2.48 2.89
N ASN A 195 -10.62 -3.47 3.44
CA ASN A 195 -9.62 -4.24 2.71
C ASN A 195 -10.20 -4.94 1.49
N MET A 196 -11.39 -5.53 1.63
CA MET A 196 -12.02 -6.32 0.57
C MET A 196 -12.59 -5.49 -0.58
N PHE A 197 -12.97 -4.24 -0.31
CA PHE A 197 -13.41 -3.31 -1.35
C PHE A 197 -12.31 -3.08 -2.39
N TYR A 198 -11.04 -2.94 -1.97
CA TYR A 198 -9.91 -2.81 -2.91
C TYR A 198 -9.78 -4.03 -3.82
N PHE A 199 -9.81 -5.26 -3.27
CA PHE A 199 -9.71 -6.48 -4.08
C PHE A 199 -10.88 -6.60 -5.07
N LEU A 200 -12.10 -6.24 -4.65
CA LEU A 200 -13.29 -6.27 -5.49
C LEU A 200 -13.17 -5.27 -6.67
N VAL A 201 -12.80 -4.03 -6.39
CA VAL A 201 -12.69 -2.99 -7.43
C VAL A 201 -11.57 -3.34 -8.42
N ILE A 202 -10.44 -3.83 -7.95
CA ILE A 202 -9.32 -4.27 -8.81
C ILE A 202 -9.78 -5.43 -9.70
N PHE A 203 -10.40 -6.47 -9.14
CA PHE A 203 -10.91 -7.60 -9.90
C PHE A 203 -11.93 -7.18 -10.97
N ILE A 204 -12.90 -6.33 -10.63
CA ILE A 204 -13.89 -5.79 -11.60
C ILE A 204 -13.19 -5.03 -12.72
N THR A 205 -12.20 -4.21 -12.40
CA THR A 205 -11.47 -3.41 -13.39
C THR A 205 -10.71 -4.30 -14.39
N TYR A 206 -10.07 -5.38 -13.92
CA TYR A 206 -9.43 -6.36 -14.79
C TYR A 206 -10.44 -7.18 -15.62
N CYS A 207 -11.59 -7.55 -15.04
CA CYS A 207 -12.69 -8.18 -15.78
C CYS A 207 -13.18 -7.28 -16.93
N MET A 208 -13.40 -5.99 -16.66
CA MET A 208 -13.81 -5.01 -17.67
C MET A 208 -12.76 -4.89 -18.78
N THR A 209 -11.48 -4.95 -18.42
CA THR A 209 -10.37 -4.92 -19.40
C THR A 209 -10.43 -6.12 -20.34
N ILE A 210 -10.65 -7.34 -19.82
CA ILE A 210 -10.79 -8.55 -20.64
C ILE A 210 -12.05 -8.55 -21.49
N VAL A 211 -13.20 -8.17 -20.93
CA VAL A 211 -14.45 -8.07 -21.69
C VAL A 211 -14.31 -7.08 -22.85
N SER A 212 -13.56 -6.00 -22.62
CA SER A 212 -13.28 -5.01 -23.65
C SER A 212 -12.56 -5.64 -24.84
N TRP A 213 -11.54 -6.48 -24.62
CA TRP A 213 -10.82 -7.17 -25.71
C TRP A 213 -11.71 -7.92 -26.69
N PHE A 214 -12.88 -8.40 -26.25
CA PHE A 214 -13.85 -9.10 -27.09
C PHE A 214 -14.94 -8.20 -27.71
N THR A 215 -15.10 -6.97 -27.22
CA THR A 215 -16.24 -6.09 -27.54
C THR A 215 -15.85 -4.79 -28.25
N LEU A 216 -14.68 -4.22 -27.97
CA LEU A 216 -14.28 -2.90 -28.51
C LEU A 216 -13.13 -3.00 -29.53
N PRO A 217 -12.99 -2.02 -30.44
CA PRO A 217 -11.85 -1.93 -31.34
C PRO A 217 -10.51 -1.73 -30.60
N PRO A 218 -9.37 -2.19 -31.17
CA PRO A 218 -8.05 -2.16 -30.53
C PRO A 218 -7.61 -0.78 -30.02
N ILE A 219 -8.03 0.30 -30.67
CA ILE A 219 -7.65 1.67 -30.27
C ILE A 219 -8.25 2.10 -28.93
N LEU A 220 -9.43 1.58 -28.58
CA LEU A 220 -10.05 1.83 -27.27
C LEU A 220 -9.41 0.99 -26.16
N MET A 221 -8.77 -0.14 -26.49
CA MET A 221 -8.05 -0.98 -25.51
C MET A 221 -6.92 -0.22 -24.83
N GLN A 222 -6.19 0.59 -25.58
CA GLN A 222 -5.08 1.36 -25.04
C GLN A 222 -5.55 2.38 -23.99
N ILE A 223 -6.76 2.93 -24.19
CA ILE A 223 -7.40 3.83 -23.24
C ILE A 223 -7.76 3.06 -21.96
N LEU A 224 -8.48 1.95 -22.11
CA LEU A 224 -8.94 1.16 -20.96
C LEU A 224 -7.79 0.57 -20.17
N GLY A 225 -6.74 0.07 -20.83
CA GLY A 225 -5.52 -0.39 -20.16
C GLY A 225 -4.86 0.73 -19.33
N SER A 226 -4.83 1.96 -19.85
CA SER A 226 -4.32 3.13 -19.10
C SER A 226 -5.17 3.40 -17.86
N TYR A 227 -6.50 3.38 -17.98
CA TYR A 227 -7.40 3.53 -16.83
C TYR A 227 -7.23 2.42 -15.79
N THR A 228 -7.12 1.17 -16.23
CA THR A 228 -6.89 0.03 -15.34
C THR A 228 -5.62 0.23 -14.52
N ILE A 229 -4.53 0.65 -15.16
CA ILE A 229 -3.28 0.93 -14.46
C ILE A 229 -3.42 2.10 -13.48
N THR A 230 -4.05 3.21 -13.90
CA THR A 230 -4.28 4.37 -13.03
C THR A 230 -5.10 4.00 -11.80
N VAL A 231 -6.19 3.24 -11.98
CA VAL A 231 -7.04 2.75 -10.88
C VAL A 231 -6.24 1.84 -9.95
N THR A 232 -5.51 0.86 -10.48
CA THR A 232 -4.68 -0.06 -9.69
C THR A 232 -3.61 0.69 -8.89
N CYS A 233 -2.92 1.67 -9.49
CA CYS A 233 -1.90 2.48 -8.81
C CYS A 233 -2.51 3.38 -7.72
N THR A 234 -3.66 3.98 -8.00
CA THR A 234 -4.38 4.85 -7.05
C THR A 234 -4.86 4.05 -5.84
N LEU A 235 -5.52 2.92 -6.09
CA LEU A 235 -5.99 2.00 -5.05
C LEU A 235 -4.83 1.41 -4.26
N GLY A 236 -3.73 1.03 -4.91
CA GLY A 236 -2.51 0.58 -4.26
C GLY A 236 -1.88 1.64 -3.36
N SER A 237 -1.85 2.89 -3.81
CA SER A 237 -1.32 4.02 -3.01
C SER A 237 -2.19 4.29 -1.78
N ARG A 238 -3.52 4.39 -1.97
CA ARG A 238 -4.49 4.60 -0.87
C ARG A 238 -4.46 3.45 0.13
N LEU A 239 -4.28 2.23 -0.36
CA LEU A 239 -4.09 1.05 0.46
C LEU A 239 -2.86 1.20 1.38
N ILE A 240 -1.69 1.56 0.85
CA ILE A 240 -0.48 1.76 1.66
C ILE A 240 -0.72 2.83 2.73
N LEU A 241 -1.33 3.96 2.35
CA LEU A 241 -1.63 5.07 3.27
C LEU A 241 -2.57 4.62 4.39
N ASN A 242 -3.63 3.88 4.05
CA ASN A 242 -4.59 3.39 5.03
C ASN A 242 -3.95 2.40 6.03
N ILE A 243 -3.05 1.52 5.56
CA ILE A 243 -2.29 0.62 6.45
C ILE A 243 -1.36 1.41 7.37
N ARG A 244 -0.65 2.42 6.84
CA ARG A 244 0.23 3.28 7.65
C ARG A 244 -0.56 4.02 8.72
N ARG A 245 -1.73 4.55 8.37
CA ARG A 245 -2.63 5.24 9.31
C ARG A 245 -3.12 4.31 10.40
N ALA A 246 -3.55 3.09 10.05
CA ALA A 246 -4.01 2.11 11.02
C ALA A 246 -2.88 1.66 11.97
N SER A 247 -1.67 1.44 11.43
CA SER A 247 -0.49 1.11 12.23
C SER A 247 -0.12 2.25 13.19
N TYR A 248 -0.27 3.49 12.75
CA TYR A 248 0.04 4.67 13.55
C TYR A 248 -0.94 4.81 14.73
N HIS A 249 -2.25 4.77 14.46
CA HIS A 249 -3.25 4.83 15.53
C HIS A 249 -3.09 3.71 16.55
N HIS A 250 -2.69 2.51 16.11
CA HIS A 250 -2.42 1.42 17.02
C HIS A 250 -1.22 1.73 17.93
N GLN A 251 -0.14 2.29 17.39
CA GLN A 251 1.05 2.63 18.16
C GLN A 251 0.77 3.77 19.16
N GLU A 252 0.03 4.80 18.75
CA GLU A 252 -0.41 5.89 19.62
C GLU A 252 -1.31 5.39 20.77
N CYS A 253 -2.22 4.46 20.50
CA CYS A 253 -3.03 3.82 21.55
C CYS A 253 -2.19 3.01 22.54
N VAL A 254 -1.14 2.33 22.07
CA VAL A 254 -0.24 1.54 22.93
C VAL A 254 0.59 2.47 23.81
N ASP A 255 1.20 3.52 23.24
CA ASP A 255 1.98 4.50 23.99
C ASP A 255 1.11 5.22 25.04
N THR A 256 -0.13 5.58 24.69
CA THR A 256 -1.06 6.21 25.64
C THR A 256 -1.38 5.30 26.83
N LYS A 257 -1.62 4.01 26.58
CA LYS A 257 -1.87 3.02 27.64
C LYS A 257 -0.65 2.75 28.50
N GLU A 258 0.54 2.74 27.89
CA GLU A 258 1.79 2.61 28.64
C GLU A 258 2.00 3.82 29.55
N ILE A 259 1.78 5.05 29.06
CA ILE A 259 1.85 6.26 29.87
C ILE A 259 0.85 6.22 31.03
N GLU A 260 -0.41 5.83 30.77
CA GLU A 260 -1.44 5.68 31.81
C GLU A 260 -1.05 4.64 32.87
N TYR A 261 -0.49 3.50 32.44
CA TYR A 261 0.02 2.46 33.34
C TYR A 261 1.18 2.98 34.20
N GLN A 262 2.17 3.65 33.60
CA GLN A 262 3.29 4.24 34.33
C GLN A 262 2.81 5.29 35.35
N LEU A 263 1.84 6.13 34.98
CA LEU A 263 1.25 7.12 35.88
C LEU A 263 0.57 6.47 37.09
N HIS A 264 -0.08 5.33 36.87
CA HIS A 264 -0.81 4.59 37.92
C HIS A 264 0.11 3.79 38.85
N VAL A 265 1.32 3.43 38.39
CA VAL A 265 2.35 2.70 39.14
C VAL A 265 3.26 3.63 39.94
N LEU A 266 3.35 4.91 39.57
CA LEU A 266 4.00 5.89 40.42
C LEU A 266 3.32 5.87 41.79
N PRO A 267 4.06 5.60 42.89
CA PRO A 267 3.49 5.72 44.22
C PRO A 267 3.01 7.16 44.32
N GLY A 268 1.70 7.34 44.52
CA GLY A 268 1.15 8.67 44.73
C GLY A 268 1.97 9.34 45.82
N ASP A 269 2.41 10.58 45.58
CA ASP A 269 3.06 11.42 46.58
C ASP A 269 2.17 11.46 47.83
N GLN A 270 2.39 10.52 48.74
CA GLN A 270 2.34 10.79 50.15
C GLN A 270 3.55 11.67 50.41
N ASP A 271 3.35 12.98 50.29
CA ASP A 271 3.48 13.88 51.44
C ASP A 271 3.53 15.34 50.98
N GLU A 272 2.45 16.08 51.24
CA GLU A 272 2.59 17.48 51.64
C GLU A 272 1.50 17.89 52.63
N SER A 273 1.57 17.34 53.85
CA SER A 273 1.09 18.01 55.07
C SER A 273 1.52 17.24 56.33
N THR A 274 2.82 17.20 56.61
CA THR A 274 3.27 17.05 58.00
C THR A 274 4.30 18.12 58.30
N SER A 275 3.82 19.11 59.06
CA SER A 275 4.57 20.14 59.75
C SER A 275 5.86 19.62 60.39
N GLN A 276 6.95 20.19 59.90
CA GLN A 276 8.31 20.16 60.42
C GLN A 276 8.36 20.69 61.87
N PRO A 277 9.06 20.02 62.82
CA PRO A 277 9.63 20.70 63.96
C PRO A 277 11.09 21.04 63.67
N ASP A 278 11.36 22.32 63.51
CA ASP A 278 12.70 22.87 63.33
C ASP A 278 13.57 22.64 64.58
N ILE A 279 14.85 22.34 64.31
CA ILE A 279 15.95 22.22 65.27
C ILE A 279 16.21 23.58 65.94
N PRO A 280 16.45 23.67 67.27
CA PRO A 280 16.70 24.93 67.94
C PRO A 280 18.14 25.42 67.73
N SER A 281 18.31 26.74 67.61
CA SER A 281 19.60 27.44 67.61
C SER A 281 19.95 27.96 69.01
N SER A 282 21.16 27.58 69.46
CA SER A 282 22.07 28.24 70.42
C SER A 282 21.51 29.05 71.62
N SER A 283 21.85 28.59 72.83
CA SER A 283 22.19 29.46 73.97
C SER A 283 23.04 28.73 75.02
N GLN A 284 23.98 29.46 75.62
CA GLN A 284 24.98 29.11 76.64
C GLN A 284 24.47 28.26 77.82
N ALA A 285 25.31 27.36 78.35
CA ALA A 285 25.73 27.32 79.77
C ALA A 285 26.60 26.08 80.09
N GLU A 286 27.71 26.35 80.79
CA GLU A 286 28.39 25.54 81.83
C GLU A 286 28.41 24.00 81.82
N GLY A 287 29.63 23.46 81.96
CA GLY A 287 29.95 22.62 83.12
C GLY A 287 30.11 21.11 82.92
N SER A 288 31.39 20.68 82.91
CA SER A 288 31.92 19.48 83.60
C SER A 288 31.50 18.06 83.13
N GLY A 289 32.49 17.16 82.97
CA GLY A 289 32.26 15.71 83.17
C GLY A 289 32.83 14.73 82.15
N VAL A 290 34.15 14.54 82.17
CA VAL A 290 34.89 13.26 82.18
C VAL A 290 34.16 11.93 81.84
N ARG A 291 34.69 11.20 80.83
CA ARG A 291 34.90 9.72 80.63
C ARG A 291 34.54 9.32 79.20
N GLN A 292 35.48 9.04 78.29
CA GLN A 292 36.35 7.85 78.17
C GLN A 292 35.57 6.54 77.99
N VAL A 293 35.87 5.83 76.88
CA VAL A 293 36.20 4.38 76.77
C VAL A 293 35.56 3.67 75.54
N GLU A 294 36.48 3.22 74.67
CA GLU A 294 36.53 1.98 73.85
C GLU A 294 35.47 1.71 72.76
N ALA A 295 35.86 1.52 71.50
CA ALA A 295 36.67 0.47 70.85
C ALA A 295 35.77 -0.62 70.25
N GLY A 296 36.03 -0.98 68.99
CA GLY A 296 35.23 -1.99 68.28
C GLY A 296 35.50 -2.05 66.79
N THR A 297 36.73 -2.38 66.46
CA THR A 297 37.33 -2.60 65.14
C THR A 297 36.67 -3.73 64.34
N SER A 298 36.96 -3.72 63.04
CA SER A 298 37.01 -4.85 62.09
C SER A 298 35.75 -5.05 61.27
N GLY A 299 35.78 -5.19 59.94
CA GLY A 299 36.87 -5.51 59.01
C GLY A 299 36.21 -6.29 57.86
N THR A 300 36.21 -5.73 56.65
CA THR A 300 37.06 -6.13 55.52
C THR A 300 36.56 -7.35 54.72
N THR A 301 36.39 -7.09 53.42
CA THR A 301 36.71 -7.94 52.24
C THR A 301 35.91 -9.20 51.91
N GLY A 302 35.53 -9.24 50.63
CA GLY A 302 35.05 -10.36 49.84
C GLY A 302 34.54 -9.84 48.52
#